data_AF-A0A1W9SZX1-F1
#
_entry.id   AF-A0A1W9SZX1-F1
#
_cell.length_a   1.000
_cell.length_b   1.000
_cell.length_c   1.000
_cell.angle_alpha   90.00
_cell.angle_beta   90.00
_cell.angle_gamma   90.00
#
_symmetry.space_group_name_H-M   'P 1'
#
loop_
_entity.id
_entity.type
_entity.pdbx_description
1 polymer ?
#
loop_
_entity_poly.entity_id
_entity_poly.type
_entity_poly.pdbx_seq_one_letter_code
_entity_poly.pdbx_strand_id
1 'polypeptide(L)'
;MAKNTSILLGDYFDNFINHQIKSGKYSSASEVVRTALRMFEHEESKKTELIKELKKGEKSGFIKDFDRISFLKNLHQKYLAE
;
A
#
# COMPACT_ATOMS: atom_id res chain seq x y z
N MET A 1 24.49 4.25 -0.23
CA MET A 1 25.44 3.27 -0.79
C MET A 1 24.79 1.90 -0.79
N ALA A 2 24.95 1.11 -1.86
CA ALA A 2 24.51 -0.28 -1.85
C ALA A 2 25.28 -1.05 -0.78
N LYS A 3 24.57 -1.82 0.06
CA LYS A 3 25.17 -2.73 1.04
C LYS A 3 24.92 -4.16 0.58
N ASN A 4 25.97 -4.98 0.57
CA ASN A 4 25.83 -6.41 0.33
C ASN A 4 25.46 -7.08 1.64
N THR A 5 24.40 -7.89 1.62
CA THR A 5 23.87 -8.56 2.81
C THR A 5 23.67 -10.03 2.48
N SER A 6 24.26 -10.90 3.31
CA SER A 6 23.98 -12.33 3.25
C SER A 6 22.74 -12.62 4.09
N ILE A 7 21.80 -13.38 3.53
CA ILE A 7 20.52 -13.71 4.15
C ILE A 7 20.32 -15.21 4.03
N LEU A 8 19.93 -15.85 5.13
CA LEU A 8 19.52 -17.26 5.13
C LEU A 8 18.06 -17.34 4.72
N LEU A 9 17.77 -18.11 3.67
CA LEU A 9 16.43 -18.38 3.19
C LEU A 9 16.15 -19.88 3.33
N GLY A 10 14.95 -20.22 3.78
CA GLY A 10 14.49 -21.61 3.77
C GLY A 10 14.18 -22.08 2.36
N ASP A 11 14.13 -23.41 2.18
CA ASP A 11 13.94 -24.07 0.88
C ASP A 11 12.70 -23.58 0.11
N TYR A 12 11.63 -23.20 0.82
CA TYR A 12 10.43 -22.64 0.21
C TYR A 12 10.73 -21.37 -0.61
N PHE A 13 11.45 -20.42 -0.01
CA PHE A 13 11.75 -19.15 -0.66
C PHE A 13 12.87 -19.30 -1.70
N ASP A 14 13.82 -20.20 -1.48
CA ASP A 14 14.84 -20.50 -2.48
C ASP A 14 14.20 -21.07 -3.76
N ASN A 15 13.29 -22.04 -3.63
CA ASN A 15 12.55 -22.59 -4.77
C ASN A 15 11.71 -21.53 -5.49
N PHE A 16 11.05 -20.64 -4.75
CA PHE A 16 10.31 -19.53 -5.32
C PHE A 16 11.21 -18.59 -6.12
N ILE A 17 12.35 -18.15 -5.55
CA ILE A 17 13.30 -17.28 -6.23
C ILE A 17 13.84 -17.95 -7.50
N ASN A 18 14.22 -19.22 -7.40
CA ASN A 18 14.72 -19.99 -8.54
C ASN A 18 13.67 -20.11 -9.64
N HIS A 19 12.40 -20.31 -9.30
CA HIS A 19 11.30 -20.32 -10.28
C HIS A 19 11.15 -18.97 -10.97
N GLN A 20 11.19 -17.87 -10.22
CA GLN A 20 11.08 -16.51 -10.75
C GLN A 20 12.23 -16.17 -11.71
N ILE A 21 13.46 -16.61 -11.41
CA ILE A 21 14.61 -16.44 -12.31
C ILE A 21 14.47 -17.33 -13.55
N LYS A 22 14.11 -18.61 -13.39
CA LYS A 22 13.91 -19.53 -14.52
C LYS A 22 12.79 -19.10 -15.47
N SER A 23 11.78 -18.39 -14.97
CA SER A 23 10.72 -17.80 -15.79
C SER A 23 11.21 -16.65 -16.70
N GLY A 24 12.43 -16.16 -16.49
CA GLY A 24 13.00 -15.00 -17.20
C GLY A 24 12.52 -13.65 -16.69
N LYS A 25 11.64 -13.62 -15.66
CA LYS A 25 11.10 -12.38 -15.09
C LYS A 25 12.16 -11.55 -14.35
N TYR A 26 13.17 -12.19 -13.78
CA TYR A 26 14.25 -11.52 -13.06
C TYR A 26 15.61 -12.11 -13.41
N SER A 27 16.65 -11.28 -13.37
CA SER A 27 18.03 -11.65 -13.71
C SER A 27 18.80 -12.30 -12.55
N SER A 28 18.37 -12.07 -11.29
CA SER A 28 19.08 -12.56 -10.11
C SER A 28 18.19 -12.63 -8.87
N ALA A 29 18.60 -13.43 -7.88
CA ALA A 29 17.96 -13.50 -6.57
C ALA A 29 17.89 -12.13 -5.88
N SER A 30 18.98 -11.36 -5.98
CA SER A 30 19.04 -10.00 -5.42
C SER A 30 18.01 -9.06 -6.04
N GLU A 31 17.66 -9.24 -7.32
CA GLU A 31 16.61 -8.46 -7.98
C GLU A 31 15.21 -8.84 -7.50
N VAL A 32 14.95 -10.14 -7.33
CA VAL A 32 13.70 -10.65 -6.74
C VAL A 32 13.51 -10.07 -5.33
N VAL A 33 14.54 -10.17 -4.48
CA VAL A 33 14.50 -9.67 -3.09
C VAL A 33 14.28 -8.16 -3.06
N ARG A 34 14.98 -7.38 -3.90
CA ARG A 34 14.78 -5.93 -3.97
C ARG A 34 13.35 -5.56 -4.39
N THR A 35 12.80 -6.28 -5.36
CA THR A 35 11.43 -6.03 -5.84
C THR A 35 10.41 -6.35 -4.75
N ALA A 36 10.60 -7.47 -4.03
CA ALA A 36 9.77 -7.83 -2.90
C ALA A 36 9.83 -6.79 -1.77
N LEU A 37 11.02 -6.30 -1.44
CA LEU A 37 11.21 -5.27 -0.41
C LEU A 37 10.56 -3.94 -0.79
N ARG A 38 10.63 -3.52 -2.07
CA ARG A 38 9.92 -2.32 -2.55
C ARG A 38 8.41 -2.46 -2.42
N MET A 39 7.87 -3.62 -2.79
CA MET A 39 6.44 -3.89 -2.63
C MET A 39 6.05 -3.85 -1.14
N PHE A 40 6.85 -4.46 -0.27
CA PHE A 40 6.63 -4.45 1.16
C PHE A 40 6.65 -3.04 1.76
N GLU A 41 7.65 -2.22 1.39
CA GLU A 41 7.75 -0.82 1.81
C GLU A 41 6.52 -0.01 1.41
N HIS A 42 6.06 -0.19 0.16
CA HIS A 42 4.86 0.49 -0.35
C HIS A 42 3.60 0.13 0.42
N GLU A 43 3.41 -1.16 0.71
CA GLU A 43 2.25 -1.63 1.46
C GLU A 43 2.28 -1.14 2.92
N GLU A 44 3.44 -1.16 3.58
CA GLU A 44 3.57 -0.62 4.94
C GLU A 44 3.34 0.90 4.94
N SER A 45 3.85 1.64 3.95
CA SER A 45 3.60 3.08 3.83
C SER A 45 2.10 3.37 3.68
N LYS A 46 1.41 2.73 2.74
CA LYS A 46 -0.04 2.86 2.56
C LYS A 46 -0.82 2.54 3.83
N LYS A 47 -0.46 1.46 4.52
CA LYS A 47 -1.12 1.05 5.77
C LYS A 47 -0.97 2.11 6.84
N THR A 48 0.23 2.67 7.00
CA THR A 48 0.48 3.72 8.00
C THR A 48 -0.35 4.98 7.69
N GLU A 49 -0.45 5.36 6.43
CA GLU A 49 -1.25 6.51 5.99
C GLU A 49 -2.74 6.28 6.18
N LEU A 50 -3.24 5.09 5.82
CA LEU A 50 -4.63 4.70 6.06
C LEU A 50 -4.98 4.78 7.56
N ILE A 51 -4.15 4.21 8.43
CA ILE A 51 -4.37 4.27 9.88
C ILE A 51 -4.38 5.73 10.38
N LYS A 52 -3.50 6.57 9.83
CA LYS A 52 -3.45 8.00 10.18
C LYS A 52 -4.75 8.72 9.80
N GLU A 53 -5.25 8.51 8.58
CA GLU A 53 -6.49 9.15 8.13
C GLU A 53 -7.73 8.59 8.86
N LEU A 54 -7.76 7.29 9.18
CA LEU A 54 -8.81 6.70 10.03
C LEU A 54 -8.85 7.35 11.41
N LYS A 55 -7.69 7.49 12.09
CA LYS A 55 -7.60 8.18 13.39
C LYS A 55 -8.06 9.63 13.31
N LYS A 56 -7.79 10.31 12.20
CA LYS A 56 -8.27 11.69 11.96
C LYS A 56 -9.78 11.71 11.81
N GLY A 57 -10.36 10.75 11.09
CA GLY A 57 -11.81 10.56 10.98
C GLY A 57 -12.48 10.33 12.34
N GLU A 58 -11.96 9.40 13.15
CA GLU A 58 -12.47 9.12 14.50
C GLU A 58 -12.43 10.36 15.40
N LYS A 59 -11.34 11.14 15.33
CA LYS A 59 -11.20 12.39 16.09
C LYS A 59 -12.08 13.53 15.59
N SER A 60 -12.57 13.47 14.36
CA SER A 60 -13.45 14.49 13.78
C SER A 60 -14.87 14.45 14.36
N GLY A 61 -15.19 13.40 15.12
CA GLY A 61 -16.51 13.18 15.69
C GLY A 61 -17.48 12.55 14.68
N PHE A 62 -18.63 12.12 15.20
CA PHE A 62 -19.66 11.45 14.42
C PHE A 62 -20.91 12.32 14.30
N ILE A 63 -21.43 12.44 13.09
CA ILE A 63 -22.73 13.06 12.82
C ILE A 63 -23.80 11.97 12.99
N LYS A 64 -24.71 12.14 13.95
CA LYS A 64 -25.75 11.14 14.27
C LYS A 64 -26.89 11.12 13.26
N ASP A 65 -27.27 12.28 12.71
CA ASP A 65 -28.43 12.45 11.84
C ASP A 65 -28.00 12.86 10.42
N PHE A 66 -27.13 12.06 9.81
CA PHE A 66 -26.61 12.36 8.48
C PHE A 66 -27.69 12.15 7.40
N ASP A 67 -28.22 13.25 6.86
CA ASP A 67 -29.12 13.23 5.70
C ASP A 67 -28.31 13.33 4.39
N ARG A 68 -28.29 12.22 3.65
CA ARG A 68 -27.61 12.11 2.36
C ARG A 68 -28.19 13.03 1.28
N ILE A 69 -29.51 13.26 1.30
CA ILE A 69 -30.20 14.00 0.22
C ILE A 69 -29.87 15.48 0.32
N SER A 70 -29.99 16.08 1.51
CA SER A 70 -29.59 17.47 1.72
C SER A 70 -28.09 17.67 1.52
N PHE A 71 -27.25 16.73 1.96
CA PHE A 71 -25.80 16.80 1.72
C PHE A 71 -25.45 16.81 0.22
N LEU A 72 -26.06 15.93 -0.58
CA LEU A 72 -25.83 15.89 -2.02
C LEU A 72 -26.30 17.18 -2.71
N LYS A 73 -27.48 17.69 -2.32
CA LYS A 73 -27.99 18.97 -2.84
C LYS A 73 -27.02 20.13 -2.54
N ASN A 74 -26.48 20.18 -1.33
CA ASN A 74 -25.49 21.18 -0.92
C ASN A 74 -24.18 21.04 -1.71
N LEU A 75 -23.71 19.81 -1.95
CA LEU A 75 -22.52 19.56 -2.79
C LEU A 75 -22.73 20.06 -4.22
N HIS A 76 -23.85 19.72 -4.85
CA HIS A 76 -24.16 20.19 -6.20
C HIS A 76 -24.25 21.71 -6.24
N GLN A 77 -24.96 22.34 -5.30
CA GLN A 77 -25.06 23.80 -5.26
C GLN A 77 -23.69 24.48 -5.08
N LYS A 78 -22.77 23.86 -4.33
CA LYS A 78 -21.43 24.43 -4.07
C LYS A 78 -20.46 24.30 -5.24
N TYR A 79 -20.58 23.23 -6.05
CA TYR A 79 -19.57 22.89 -7.07
C TYR A 79 -20.10 22.83 -8.51
N LEU A 80 -21.41 22.92 -8.75
CA LEU A 80 -22.03 23.04 -10.10
C LEU A 80 -22.53 24.47 -10.41
N ALA A 81 -22.34 25.42 -9.49
CA ALA A 81 -22.70 26.83 -9.70
C ALA A 81 -21.55 27.67 -10.31
N GLU A 82 -20.46 27.02 -10.73
CA GLU A 82 -19.44 27.54 -11.66
C GLU A 82 -19.61 26.87 -13.02
#